data_AF-A0A5A7PGC8-F1
#
_entry.id   AF-A0A5A7PGC8-F1
#
_cell.length_a   1.000
_cell.length_b   1.000
_cell.length_c   1.000
_cell.angle_alpha   90.00
_cell.angle_beta   90.00
_cell.angle_gamma   90.00
#
_symmetry.space_group_name_H-M   'P 1'
#
loop_
_entity.id
_entity.type
_entity.pdbx_description
1 polymer ?
#
loop_
_entity_poly.entity_id
_entity_poly.type
_entity_poly.pdbx_seq_one_letter_code
_entity_poly.pdbx_strand_id
1 'polypeptide(L)'
;MENEVRKLDASCWNGQICLDSSEWLVENIKSIDQSVKEMLQLIENDKGSQMENGDNNSNYPTKLPELIAHIKEISHRHHLLADHYNKLTGELSSQSKSAKSNEKKTFNPQLTPPFLTPMNKLRMNNLDGQLVASDLSLSSGGGISDVTPNEGSQSSLSSDSDSETYYASPNERSSSVRTQKMLEHEVVSLRTDFEKQLSISNEKLLSAEEEIAKLKRELENNEKVMVKLSGLEVELLAAKSQIKLHEAETEKENGRSLLLQMKIVELEGELEFEKKKVYELQESVEKYTTELSDRDVRIQELNAELEIALGNFALEKWQLEASISKLSERLNFLEAENKELRLQCELLDDEIKKLQDGKIEMEKEKNASRIIWQDNIEDAKIELSKKTALADALNENLDGLKLKYDTLKAEKDGLNAKLQTLVAELHCREDHIGNLEHNLQRVEFENKQLSSGADSAKKLMDELKVRSDELEKEVHMQEVVISDMAEEKREAIRQLCFSLDYFRCAYEDLRNAYVVRKRPVAVVP
;
A
#
# COMPACT_ATOMS: atom_id res chain seq x y z
N MET A 1 0.86 -43.62 13.85
CA MET A 1 0.08 -42.89 14.87
C MET A 1 0.98 -41.80 15.41
N GLU A 2 0.70 -40.51 15.30
CA GLU A 2 -0.23 -39.79 14.43
C GLU A 2 0.27 -38.33 14.37
N ASN A 3 0.20 -37.67 13.21
CA ASN A 3 0.82 -36.35 13.02
C ASN A 3 -0.18 -35.22 13.33
N GLU A 4 0.02 -34.46 14.42
CA GLU A 4 -0.63 -33.16 14.61
C GLU A 4 0.28 -32.01 14.14
N VAL A 5 0.28 -31.75 12.84
CA VAL A 5 0.84 -30.50 12.29
C VAL A 5 -0.20 -29.40 12.45
N ARG A 6 0.08 -28.43 13.33
CA ARG A 6 -0.74 -27.20 13.46
C ARG A 6 -0.67 -26.39 12.17
N LYS A 7 -1.70 -26.54 11.33
CA LYS A 7 -1.89 -25.75 10.12
C LYS A 7 -2.44 -24.37 10.50
N LEU A 8 -1.55 -23.38 10.65
CA LEU A 8 -1.97 -21.99 10.86
C LEU A 8 -2.65 -21.45 9.60
N ASP A 9 -3.66 -20.62 9.84
CA ASP A 9 -4.69 -20.24 8.86
C ASP A 9 -4.16 -19.16 7.91
N ALA A 10 -3.96 -19.52 6.64
CA ALA A 10 -3.36 -18.67 5.62
C ALA A 10 -4.06 -18.82 4.27
N SER A 11 -5.40 -18.67 4.23
CA SER A 11 -6.15 -18.75 2.96
C SER A 11 -7.41 -17.87 2.83
N CYS A 12 -7.74 -17.00 3.80
CA CYS A 12 -8.92 -16.13 3.66
C CYS A 12 -8.75 -14.99 2.62
N TRP A 13 -7.51 -14.68 2.21
CA TRP A 13 -7.22 -13.53 1.32
C TRP A 13 -7.29 -13.82 -0.18
N ASN A 14 -7.14 -15.09 -0.61
CA ASN A 14 -7.02 -15.45 -2.03
C ASN A 14 -8.28 -16.06 -2.65
N GLY A 15 -9.37 -16.24 -1.89
CA GLY A 15 -10.54 -17.01 -2.35
C GLY A 15 -11.65 -16.22 -3.04
N GLN A 16 -11.73 -14.90 -2.85
CA GLN A 16 -12.97 -14.13 -3.12
C GLN A 16 -12.78 -12.81 -3.87
N ILE A 17 -11.67 -12.64 -4.60
CA ILE A 17 -11.62 -11.65 -5.69
C ILE A 17 -12.28 -12.31 -6.90
N CYS A 18 -13.45 -11.81 -7.31
CA CYS A 18 -14.19 -12.38 -8.43
C CYS A 18 -13.32 -12.40 -9.69
N LEU A 19 -13.26 -13.53 -10.42
CA LEU A 19 -12.49 -13.64 -11.67
C LEU A 19 -12.86 -12.52 -12.66
N ASP A 20 -14.15 -12.20 -12.77
CA ASP A 20 -14.70 -11.10 -13.58
C ASP A 20 -14.13 -9.72 -13.19
N SER A 21 -13.78 -9.50 -11.92
CA SER A 21 -13.16 -8.26 -11.46
C SER A 21 -11.69 -8.15 -11.85
N SER A 22 -11.00 -9.28 -12.05
CA SER A 22 -9.61 -9.29 -12.49
C SER A 22 -9.46 -8.86 -13.94
N GLU A 23 -10.37 -9.29 -14.82
CA GLU A 23 -10.32 -8.94 -16.24
C GLU A 23 -10.74 -7.47 -16.46
N TRP A 24 -11.84 -7.04 -15.84
CA TRP A 24 -12.30 -5.65 -15.88
C TRP A 24 -11.27 -4.64 -15.32
N LEU A 25 -10.59 -5.00 -14.21
CA LEU A 25 -9.54 -4.17 -13.62
C LEU A 25 -8.33 -4.03 -14.56
N VAL A 26 -7.87 -5.15 -15.13
CA VAL A 26 -6.74 -5.17 -16.08
C VAL A 26 -7.08 -4.39 -17.35
N GLU A 27 -8.32 -4.48 -17.85
CA GLU A 27 -8.78 -3.71 -19.01
C GLU A 27 -8.82 -2.20 -18.71
N ASN A 28 -9.37 -1.79 -17.57
CA ASN A 28 -9.42 -0.37 -17.19
C ASN A 28 -8.02 0.24 -16.99
N ILE A 29 -7.10 -0.48 -16.34
CA ILE A 29 -5.71 -0.01 -16.16
C ILE A 29 -5.01 0.13 -17.52
N LYS A 30 -5.08 -0.89 -18.39
CA LYS A 30 -4.53 -0.81 -19.76
C LYS A 30 -5.11 0.36 -20.56
N SER A 31 -6.41 0.63 -20.38
CA SER A 31 -7.09 1.71 -21.09
C SER A 31 -6.66 3.09 -20.57
N ILE A 32 -6.46 3.26 -19.26
CA ILE A 32 -5.83 4.46 -18.67
C ILE A 32 -4.41 4.65 -19.21
N ASP A 33 -3.58 3.61 -19.18
CA ASP A 33 -2.20 3.66 -19.69
C ASP A 33 -2.14 4.06 -21.17
N GLN A 34 -3.05 3.53 -22.00
CA GLN A 34 -3.16 3.89 -23.40
C GLN A 34 -3.56 5.37 -23.59
N SER A 35 -4.52 5.88 -22.82
CA SER A 35 -4.90 7.30 -22.88
C SER A 35 -3.82 8.25 -22.33
N VAL A 36 -3.00 7.82 -21.36
CA VAL A 36 -1.81 8.56 -20.93
C VAL A 36 -0.73 8.57 -22.03
N LYS A 37 -0.55 7.45 -22.74
CA LYS A 37 0.39 7.35 -23.86
C LYS A 37 -0.01 8.23 -25.04
N GLU A 38 -1.29 8.28 -25.39
CA GLU A 38 -1.84 9.18 -26.42
C GLU A 38 -1.68 10.66 -26.02
N MET A 39 -1.97 10.99 -24.76
CA MET A 39 -1.72 12.31 -24.18
C MET A 39 -0.24 12.75 -24.29
N LEU A 40 0.69 11.87 -23.95
CA LEU A 40 2.13 12.15 -24.07
C LEU A 40 2.54 12.36 -25.53
N GLN A 41 2.01 11.56 -26.47
CA GLN A 41 2.25 11.74 -27.91
C GLN A 41 1.71 13.08 -28.42
N LEU A 42 0.53 13.52 -27.98
CA LEU A 42 -0.02 14.83 -28.35
C LEU A 42 0.88 15.99 -27.88
N ILE A 43 1.45 15.89 -26.68
CA ILE A 43 2.37 16.88 -26.09
C ILE A 43 3.74 16.86 -26.79
N GLU A 44 4.29 15.68 -27.07
CA GLU A 44 5.59 15.51 -27.74
C GLU A 44 5.53 16.01 -29.19
N ASN A 45 4.45 15.69 -29.91
CA ASN A 45 4.18 16.18 -31.26
C ASN A 45 3.84 17.68 -31.32
N ASP A 46 3.62 18.37 -30.20
CA ASP A 46 3.43 19.84 -30.14
C ASP A 46 4.77 20.59 -30.05
N LYS A 47 5.74 20.00 -29.34
CA LYS A 47 7.13 20.52 -29.29
C LYS A 47 7.83 20.44 -30.64
N GLY A 48 7.51 19.43 -31.46
CA GLY A 48 8.09 19.26 -32.80
C GLY A 48 7.72 20.34 -33.83
N SER A 49 6.62 21.08 -33.61
CA SER A 49 6.13 22.13 -34.52
C SER A 49 6.72 23.53 -34.26
N GLN A 50 7.56 23.73 -33.24
CA GLN A 50 8.16 25.03 -32.91
C GLN A 50 9.51 25.27 -33.64
N MET A 51 9.52 25.18 -34.97
CA MET A 51 10.61 25.70 -35.81
C MET A 51 10.09 26.17 -37.18
N GLU A 52 9.40 27.31 -37.20
CA GLU A 52 9.76 28.46 -38.07
C GLU A 52 8.81 29.64 -37.87
N ASN A 53 9.36 30.85 -38.06
CA ASN A 53 8.67 32.12 -38.26
C ASN A 53 7.81 32.65 -37.11
N GLY A 54 8.31 33.70 -36.46
CA GLY A 54 7.50 34.53 -35.58
C GLY A 54 6.66 35.50 -36.41
N ASP A 55 5.35 35.52 -36.16
CA ASP A 55 4.61 36.76 -36.04
C ASP A 55 3.38 36.57 -35.13
N ASN A 56 2.84 37.66 -34.61
CA ASN A 56 1.84 37.60 -33.54
C ASN A 56 0.45 37.12 -33.97
N ASN A 57 -0.27 36.59 -32.96
CA ASN A 57 -1.74 36.54 -32.79
C ASN A 57 -2.45 35.18 -33.02
N SER A 58 -3.04 34.68 -31.93
CA SER A 58 -4.14 33.70 -31.89
C SER A 58 -3.99 32.39 -32.69
N ASN A 59 -3.16 31.48 -32.18
CA ASN A 59 -3.40 30.04 -32.35
C ASN A 59 -3.49 29.37 -30.97
N TYR A 60 -4.72 29.07 -30.54
CA TYR A 60 -4.96 28.07 -29.50
C TYR A 60 -4.39 26.73 -30.00
N PRO A 61 -3.80 25.87 -29.14
CA PRO A 61 -3.28 24.58 -29.60
C PRO A 61 -4.45 23.77 -30.18
N THR A 62 -4.37 23.40 -31.45
CA THR A 62 -5.45 22.65 -32.13
C THR A 62 -5.76 21.30 -31.45
N LYS A 63 -4.78 20.79 -30.68
CA LYS A 63 -4.81 19.56 -29.89
C LYS A 63 -5.33 19.76 -28.45
N LEU A 64 -5.56 21.00 -27.99
CA LEU A 64 -6.07 21.28 -26.64
C LEU A 64 -7.42 20.59 -26.35
N PRO A 65 -8.39 20.52 -27.30
CA PRO A 65 -9.64 19.77 -27.09
C PRO A 65 -9.41 18.26 -26.91
N GLU A 66 -8.49 17.65 -27.67
CA GLU A 66 -8.13 16.22 -27.56
C GLU A 66 -7.41 15.94 -26.23
N LEU A 67 -6.47 16.78 -25.85
CA LEU A 67 -5.78 16.71 -24.56
C LEU A 67 -6.77 16.76 -23.39
N ILE A 68 -7.75 17.68 -23.44
CA ILE A 68 -8.83 17.78 -22.43
C ILE A 68 -9.74 16.54 -22.47
N ALA A 69 -9.99 15.94 -23.63
CA ALA A 69 -10.76 14.71 -23.74
C ALA A 69 -10.05 13.53 -23.06
N HIS A 70 -8.75 13.32 -23.30
CA HIS A 70 -7.97 12.27 -22.63
C HIS A 70 -7.88 12.48 -21.11
N ILE A 71 -7.70 13.72 -20.63
CA ILE A 71 -7.72 14.05 -19.18
C ILE A 71 -9.08 13.70 -18.56
N LYS A 72 -10.18 14.03 -19.24
CA LYS A 72 -11.54 13.70 -18.76
C LYS A 72 -11.78 12.19 -18.72
N GLU A 73 -11.31 11.45 -19.72
CA GLU A 73 -11.47 9.99 -19.78
C GLU A 73 -10.66 9.28 -18.67
N ILE A 74 -9.43 9.73 -18.40
CA ILE A 74 -8.62 9.23 -17.27
C ILE A 74 -9.31 9.52 -15.94
N SER A 75 -9.83 10.74 -15.75
CA SER A 75 -10.58 11.11 -14.54
C SER A 75 -11.86 10.26 -14.36
N HIS A 76 -12.57 9.98 -15.46
CA HIS A 76 -13.77 9.15 -15.44
C HIS A 76 -13.46 7.70 -15.05
N ARG A 77 -12.44 7.08 -15.66
CA ARG A 77 -12.03 5.70 -15.33
C ARG A 77 -11.44 5.58 -13.92
N HIS A 78 -10.70 6.59 -13.45
CA HIS A 78 -10.24 6.66 -12.07
C HIS A 78 -11.43 6.71 -11.08
N HIS A 79 -12.49 7.46 -11.40
CA HIS A 79 -13.71 7.50 -10.58
C HIS A 79 -14.42 6.15 -10.57
N LEU A 80 -14.60 5.49 -11.72
CA LEU A 80 -15.15 4.14 -11.82
C LEU A 80 -14.37 3.12 -10.99
N LEU A 81 -13.04 3.20 -11.00
CA LEU A 81 -12.17 2.34 -10.18
C LEU A 81 -12.34 2.61 -8.68
N ALA A 82 -12.43 3.87 -8.28
CA ALA A 82 -12.68 4.26 -6.88
C ALA A 82 -14.06 3.80 -6.40
N ASP A 83 -15.10 3.93 -7.22
CA ASP A 83 -16.45 3.45 -6.92
C ASP A 83 -16.51 1.93 -6.79
N HIS A 84 -15.82 1.20 -7.68
CA HIS A 84 -15.70 -0.26 -7.60
C HIS A 84 -14.95 -0.70 -6.33
N TYR A 85 -13.88 -0.01 -5.95
CA TYR A 85 -13.14 -0.26 -4.71
C TYR A 85 -14.00 0.03 -3.46
N ASN A 86 -14.75 1.15 -3.46
CA ASN A 86 -15.68 1.49 -2.39
C ASN A 86 -16.79 0.45 -2.25
N LYS A 87 -17.31 -0.07 -3.37
CA LYS A 87 -18.33 -1.13 -3.39
C LYS A 87 -17.81 -2.44 -2.80
N LEU A 88 -16.65 -2.93 -3.26
CA LEU A 88 -15.98 -4.12 -2.69
C LEU A 88 -15.72 -3.96 -1.18
N THR A 89 -15.20 -2.80 -0.76
CA THR A 89 -14.90 -2.52 0.65
C THR A 89 -16.17 -2.42 1.50
N GLY A 90 -17.25 -1.87 0.96
CA GLY A 90 -18.57 -1.81 1.60
C GLY A 90 -19.24 -3.18 1.73
N GLU A 91 -19.11 -4.05 0.73
CA GLU A 91 -19.63 -5.42 0.75
C GLU A 91 -18.88 -6.29 1.78
N LEU A 92 -17.54 -6.19 1.84
CA LEU A 92 -16.72 -6.85 2.88
C LEU A 92 -17.07 -6.38 4.30
N SER A 93 -17.25 -5.06 4.49
CA SER A 93 -17.70 -4.48 5.76
C SER A 93 -19.09 -4.98 6.16
N SER A 94 -19.98 -5.20 5.19
CA SER A 94 -21.34 -5.70 5.42
C SER A 94 -21.38 -7.18 5.79
N GLN A 95 -20.55 -8.02 5.17
CA GLN A 95 -20.41 -9.44 5.55
C GLN A 95 -19.89 -9.59 6.99
N SER A 96 -18.95 -8.74 7.43
CA SER A 96 -18.37 -8.81 8.77
C SER A 96 -19.39 -8.66 9.92
N LYS A 97 -20.52 -7.98 9.67
CA LYS A 97 -21.54 -7.66 10.68
C LYS A 97 -22.63 -8.74 10.84
N SER A 98 -22.65 -9.75 9.97
CA SER A 98 -23.62 -10.86 10.05
C SER A 98 -23.27 -11.91 11.11
N ALA A 99 -21.99 -11.99 11.52
CA ALA A 99 -21.46 -13.07 12.34
C ALA A 99 -20.81 -12.61 13.65
N LYS A 100 -21.53 -11.81 14.47
CA LYS A 100 -21.34 -11.64 15.94
C LYS A 100 -22.33 -10.63 16.54
N SER A 101 -23.31 -11.13 17.31
CA SER A 101 -23.83 -10.39 18.48
C SER A 101 -24.58 -11.33 19.43
N ASN A 102 -23.87 -11.77 20.47
CA ASN A 102 -24.47 -12.16 21.73
C ASN A 102 -23.67 -11.50 22.87
N GLU A 103 -24.38 -11.22 23.96
CA GLU A 103 -23.92 -10.60 25.21
C GLU A 103 -23.71 -9.07 25.24
N LYS A 104 -24.01 -8.53 26.43
CA LYS A 104 -24.14 -7.11 26.77
C LYS A 104 -23.10 -6.76 27.83
N LYS A 105 -22.56 -5.53 27.81
CA LYS A 105 -22.89 -4.51 28.84
C LYS A 105 -22.10 -3.19 28.70
N THR A 106 -22.85 -2.09 28.77
CA THR A 106 -22.52 -0.75 29.33
C THR A 106 -21.08 -0.24 29.32
N PHE A 107 -20.84 0.86 28.61
CA PHE A 107 -20.65 2.19 29.25
C PHE A 107 -20.96 3.33 28.25
N ASN A 108 -21.74 4.33 28.66
CA ASN A 108 -21.86 5.62 27.96
C ASN A 108 -20.80 6.58 28.51
N PRO A 109 -20.32 7.53 27.69
CA PRO A 109 -20.74 8.91 27.92
C PRO A 109 -21.36 9.57 26.69
N GLN A 110 -22.38 10.40 26.90
CA GLN A 110 -22.82 11.38 25.91
C GLN A 110 -21.78 12.50 25.80
N LEU A 111 -21.56 13.02 24.60
CA LEU A 111 -21.46 14.47 24.35
C LEU A 111 -21.77 14.75 22.87
N THR A 112 -22.58 15.78 22.64
CA THR A 112 -23.18 16.14 21.34
C THR A 112 -22.22 16.90 20.42
N PRO A 113 -22.47 16.91 19.10
CA PRO A 113 -21.66 17.67 18.15
C PRO A 113 -22.05 19.16 18.08
N PRO A 114 -21.07 20.06 18.08
CA PRO A 114 -21.12 21.35 17.40
C PRO A 114 -20.08 21.32 16.23
N PHE A 115 -20.24 22.00 15.10
CA PHE A 115 -20.99 23.21 14.80
C PHE A 115 -21.59 23.17 13.38
N LEU A 116 -22.84 23.62 13.24
CA LEU A 116 -23.32 24.29 12.03
C LEU A 116 -23.82 25.67 12.47
N THR A 117 -23.14 26.73 12.04
CA THR A 117 -23.52 28.12 12.32
C THR A 117 -23.20 29.00 11.10
N PRO A 118 -23.94 30.10 10.88
CA PRO A 118 -24.42 30.41 9.55
C PRO A 118 -23.82 31.68 8.95
N MET A 119 -23.81 31.74 7.62
CA MET A 119 -23.42 32.94 6.88
C MET A 119 -24.59 33.93 6.84
N ASN A 120 -24.46 35.05 7.57
CA ASN A 120 -25.49 36.07 7.69
C ASN A 120 -24.90 37.46 7.43
N LYS A 121 -25.12 38.00 6.23
CA LYS A 121 -25.31 39.44 5.94
C LYS A 121 -25.38 39.68 4.44
N LEU A 122 -26.54 40.09 3.95
CA LEU A 122 -26.66 41.38 3.27
C LEU A 122 -28.08 41.91 3.47
N ARG A 123 -28.15 43.11 4.03
CA ARG A 123 -29.36 43.87 4.35
C ARG A 123 -29.28 45.13 3.50
N MET A 124 -30.24 45.36 2.61
CA MET A 124 -30.85 46.67 2.45
C MET A 124 -32.32 46.52 2.05
N ASN A 125 -33.12 47.46 2.54
CA ASN A 125 -34.58 47.41 2.49
C ASN A 125 -35.07 48.20 1.28
N ASN A 126 -36.26 47.86 0.80
CA ASN A 126 -37.24 48.85 0.34
C ASN A 126 -38.63 48.31 0.67
N LEU A 127 -39.46 49.10 1.36
CA LEU A 127 -40.87 48.80 1.55
C LEU A 127 -41.66 49.51 0.45
N ASP A 128 -42.47 48.77 -0.29
CA ASP A 128 -43.64 49.34 -0.95
C ASP A 128 -44.86 49.18 -0.03
N GLY A 129 -45.58 50.28 0.19
CA GLY A 129 -46.82 50.35 0.96
C GLY A 129 -47.80 51.25 0.24
N GLN A 130 -49.03 50.77 0.05
CA GLN A 130 -50.01 51.38 -0.84
C GLN A 130 -51.16 52.08 -0.06
N LEU A 131 -51.87 52.98 -0.76
CA LEU A 131 -53.25 53.48 -0.52
C LEU A 131 -53.49 54.68 0.45
N VAL A 132 -53.91 55.81 -0.17
CA VAL A 132 -55.20 56.56 0.03
C VAL A 132 -55.16 58.05 0.46
N ALA A 133 -55.95 58.84 -0.29
CA ALA A 133 -56.56 60.17 -0.02
C ALA A 133 -55.65 61.42 0.07
N SER A 134 -56.09 62.65 -0.26
CA SER A 134 -57.18 63.15 -1.13
C SER A 134 -57.05 64.68 -1.33
N ASP A 135 -57.42 65.17 -2.52
CA ASP A 135 -57.99 66.50 -2.86
C ASP A 135 -57.32 67.88 -2.53
N LEU A 136 -57.74 68.87 -3.35
CA LEU A 136 -57.73 70.35 -3.19
C LEU A 136 -56.59 71.22 -3.79
N SER A 137 -56.67 71.37 -5.12
CA SER A 137 -56.73 72.60 -5.96
C SER A 137 -56.47 74.04 -5.43
N LEU A 138 -56.13 74.94 -6.40
CA LEU A 138 -56.23 76.43 -6.42
C LEU A 138 -55.05 77.24 -5.81
N SER A 139 -54.69 78.48 -6.25
CA SER A 139 -55.06 79.33 -7.41
C SER A 139 -54.09 80.54 -7.58
N SER A 140 -54.22 81.27 -8.70
CA SER A 140 -53.62 82.56 -9.11
C SER A 140 -54.21 83.83 -8.41
N GLY A 141 -53.53 85.00 -8.55
CA GLY A 141 -53.94 86.39 -8.22
C GLY A 141 -52.73 87.30 -7.87
N GLY A 142 -52.66 88.65 -7.98
CA GLY A 142 -53.60 89.74 -8.34
C GLY A 142 -53.79 90.74 -7.16
N GLY A 143 -53.64 92.08 -7.24
CA GLY A 143 -53.26 93.05 -8.31
C GLY A 143 -53.50 94.53 -7.85
N ILE A 144 -53.39 95.53 -8.75
CA ILE A 144 -53.89 96.96 -8.66
C ILE A 144 -53.34 97.87 -7.49
N SER A 145 -53.51 99.21 -7.37
CA SER A 145 -54.41 100.24 -7.97
C SER A 145 -53.89 101.72 -7.91
N ASP A 146 -54.67 102.68 -8.47
CA ASP A 146 -54.44 104.15 -8.71
C ASP A 146 -54.45 105.15 -7.52
N VAL A 147 -54.18 106.47 -7.78
CA VAL A 147 -55.12 107.64 -7.66
C VAL A 147 -54.47 109.04 -7.93
N THR A 148 -55.26 110.04 -8.37
CA THR A 148 -54.97 111.45 -8.79
C THR A 148 -55.31 112.50 -7.67
N PRO A 149 -55.55 113.86 -7.81
CA PRO A 149 -55.57 114.81 -8.96
C PRO A 149 -55.10 116.31 -8.74
N ASN A 150 -55.24 117.14 -9.80
CA ASN A 150 -55.74 118.55 -9.85
C ASN A 150 -54.87 119.78 -10.28
N GLU A 151 -55.59 120.75 -10.89
CA GLU A 151 -55.31 121.89 -11.80
C GLU A 151 -54.67 123.19 -11.25
N GLY A 152 -54.36 124.16 -12.14
CA GLY A 152 -54.34 125.62 -11.83
C GLY A 152 -53.46 126.52 -12.74
N SER A 153 -53.88 127.75 -13.10
CA SER A 153 -53.18 128.65 -14.08
C SER A 153 -53.19 130.17 -13.77
N GLN A 154 -52.38 130.95 -14.52
CA GLN A 154 -52.64 132.31 -15.12
C GLN A 154 -52.26 133.69 -14.45
N SER A 155 -51.41 134.49 -15.17
CA SER A 155 -51.45 135.95 -15.60
C SER A 155 -51.82 137.15 -14.66
N SER A 156 -51.64 138.48 -14.93
CA SER A 156 -50.77 139.37 -15.79
C SER A 156 -51.15 140.90 -15.66
N LEU A 157 -50.32 141.88 -16.14
CA LEU A 157 -50.62 143.31 -16.60
C LEU A 157 -50.93 144.43 -15.54
N SER A 158 -50.90 145.79 -15.72
CA SER A 158 -50.51 146.85 -16.76
C SER A 158 -50.48 148.30 -16.10
N SER A 159 -50.81 149.46 -16.75
CA SER A 159 -49.93 150.51 -17.38
C SER A 159 -50.53 151.98 -17.25
N ASP A 160 -49.81 153.04 -17.74
CA ASP A 160 -50.25 154.42 -18.21
C ASP A 160 -50.67 155.55 -17.19
N SER A 161 -50.74 156.91 -17.43
CA SER A 161 -50.11 157.95 -18.33
C SER A 161 -50.58 159.43 -17.99
N ASP A 162 -50.04 160.50 -18.66
CA ASP A 162 -50.57 161.92 -18.91
C ASP A 162 -50.55 163.06 -17.81
N SER A 163 -50.66 164.43 -18.04
CA SER A 163 -50.35 165.42 -19.15
C SER A 163 -50.60 166.95 -18.82
N GLU A 164 -50.00 167.90 -19.60
CA GLU A 164 -50.32 169.35 -19.92
C GLU A 164 -49.95 170.65 -19.07
N THR A 165 -50.53 171.85 -19.39
CA THR A 165 -49.81 173.15 -19.71
C THR A 165 -50.53 174.55 -19.42
N TYR A 166 -49.92 175.75 -19.76
CA TYR A 166 -50.49 177.02 -20.42
C TYR A 166 -50.02 178.51 -20.02
N TYR A 167 -49.32 179.24 -20.94
CA TYR A 167 -49.45 180.68 -21.44
C TYR A 167 -49.31 182.05 -20.59
N ALA A 168 -49.50 183.26 -21.22
CA ALA A 168 -48.91 184.62 -20.88
C ALA A 168 -49.68 185.98 -21.22
N SER A 169 -49.32 187.17 -20.61
CA SER A 169 -49.49 188.65 -21.01
C SER A 169 -50.89 189.38 -21.05
N PRO A 170 -51.17 190.72 -21.41
CA PRO A 170 -50.41 192.04 -21.59
C PRO A 170 -51.10 193.47 -21.29
N ASN A 171 -50.32 194.59 -21.16
CA ASN A 171 -50.46 196.08 -21.54
C ASN A 171 -51.51 197.20 -21.05
N GLU A 172 -51.03 198.49 -20.95
CA GLU A 172 -51.53 199.93 -21.23
C GLU A 172 -52.57 200.89 -20.49
N ARG A 173 -52.12 202.16 -20.19
CA ARG A 173 -52.60 203.60 -20.41
C ARG A 173 -53.73 204.47 -19.69
N SER A 174 -53.38 205.76 -19.39
CA SER A 174 -54.14 207.08 -19.46
C SER A 174 -55.23 207.52 -18.42
N SER A 175 -55.73 208.80 -18.28
CA SER A 175 -55.24 210.24 -18.31
C SER A 175 -56.38 211.32 -18.05
N SER A 176 -56.13 212.62 -17.66
CA SER A 176 -56.93 213.90 -17.90
C SER A 176 -56.65 215.14 -16.95
N VAL A 177 -57.23 216.35 -17.19
CA VAL A 177 -56.75 217.72 -16.77
C VAL A 177 -57.82 218.69 -16.14
N ARG A 178 -57.47 219.50 -15.10
CA ARG A 178 -57.91 220.94 -14.92
C ARG A 178 -57.16 221.76 -13.83
N THR A 179 -57.58 223.02 -13.60
CA THR A 179 -56.73 224.21 -13.29
C THR A 179 -56.70 224.78 -11.86
N GLN A 180 -55.50 225.15 -11.40
CA GLN A 180 -55.11 226.33 -10.57
C GLN A 180 -55.83 226.65 -9.23
N LYS A 181 -55.41 225.97 -8.14
CA LYS A 181 -54.96 226.52 -6.82
C LYS A 181 -55.20 225.51 -5.68
N MET A 182 -54.14 224.84 -5.21
CA MET A 182 -53.89 224.30 -3.84
C MET A 182 -52.87 223.15 -3.94
N LEU A 183 -51.59 223.48 -3.85
CA LEU A 183 -50.47 222.54 -3.74
C LEU A 183 -49.95 222.63 -2.29
N GLU A 184 -49.91 221.51 -1.54
CA GLU A 184 -48.89 221.23 -0.50
C GLU A 184 -49.08 219.91 0.30
N HIS A 185 -50.26 219.28 0.32
CA HIS A 185 -50.53 218.14 1.26
C HIS A 185 -50.19 216.72 0.74
N GLU A 186 -49.80 216.53 -0.52
CA GLU A 186 -49.76 215.19 -1.16
C GLU A 186 -48.39 214.49 -1.12
N VAL A 187 -47.30 215.20 -0.82
CA VAL A 187 -45.92 214.69 -0.97
C VAL A 187 -45.47 213.74 0.15
N VAL A 188 -46.09 213.80 1.34
CA VAL A 188 -45.59 213.12 2.54
C VAL A 188 -45.94 211.62 2.59
N SER A 189 -47.04 211.19 1.94
CA SER A 189 -47.53 209.81 2.09
C SER A 189 -46.74 208.74 1.34
N LEU A 190 -46.04 209.07 0.24
CA LEU A 190 -45.36 208.06 -0.59
C LEU A 190 -44.08 207.49 0.03
N ARG A 191 -43.49 208.16 1.03
CA ARG A 191 -42.14 207.83 1.53
C ARG A 191 -42.12 206.60 2.43
N THR A 192 -43.20 206.36 3.19
CA THR A 192 -43.29 205.25 4.17
C THR A 192 -43.41 203.87 3.54
N ASP A 193 -43.90 203.80 2.29
CA ASP A 193 -44.22 202.51 1.67
C ASP A 193 -42.99 201.84 1.05
N PHE A 194 -42.06 202.63 0.50
CA PHE A 194 -40.79 202.11 -0.03
C PHE A 194 -39.86 201.55 1.06
N GLU A 195 -39.88 202.12 2.27
CA GLU A 195 -38.97 201.74 3.37
C GLU A 195 -39.30 200.34 3.91
N LYS A 196 -40.59 199.97 4.01
CA LYS A 196 -41.04 198.62 4.36
C LYS A 196 -40.63 197.58 3.31
N GLN A 197 -40.72 197.93 2.03
CA GLN A 197 -40.48 197.00 0.94
C GLN A 197 -39.00 196.58 0.86
N LEU A 198 -38.08 197.48 1.27
CA LEU A 198 -36.64 197.22 1.32
C LEU A 198 -36.28 196.25 2.47
N SER A 199 -36.92 196.38 3.64
CA SER A 199 -36.72 195.45 4.78
C SER A 199 -37.07 194.00 4.43
N ILE A 200 -38.21 193.79 3.75
CA ILE A 200 -38.69 192.46 3.33
C ILE A 200 -37.73 191.80 2.33
N SER A 201 -37.04 192.59 1.50
CA SER A 201 -36.09 192.07 0.51
C SER A 201 -34.79 191.56 1.15
N ASN A 202 -34.27 192.23 2.18
CA ASN A 202 -33.06 191.79 2.88
C ASN A 202 -33.27 190.52 3.69
N GLU A 203 -34.43 190.38 4.34
CA GLU A 203 -34.79 189.19 5.12
C GLU A 203 -34.87 187.93 4.23
N LYS A 204 -35.42 188.09 3.01
CA LYS A 204 -35.41 187.04 1.99
C LYS A 204 -34.00 186.69 1.51
N LEU A 205 -33.12 187.67 1.33
CA LEU A 205 -31.74 187.42 0.91
C LEU A 205 -30.99 186.56 1.93
N LEU A 206 -31.07 186.91 3.22
CA LEU A 206 -30.44 186.13 4.30
C LEU A 206 -30.96 184.69 4.35
N SER A 207 -32.27 184.48 4.19
CA SER A 207 -32.84 183.12 4.17
C SER A 207 -32.31 182.28 2.99
N ALA A 208 -32.08 182.90 1.82
CA ALA A 208 -31.51 182.23 0.66
C ALA A 208 -30.01 181.92 0.83
N GLU A 209 -29.25 182.79 1.51
CA GLU A 209 -27.83 182.55 1.79
C GLU A 209 -27.61 181.40 2.79
N GLU A 210 -28.44 181.29 3.84
CA GLU A 210 -28.42 180.14 4.76
C GLU A 210 -28.80 178.83 4.04
N GLU A 211 -29.78 178.88 3.14
CA GLU A 211 -30.21 177.72 2.35
C GLU A 211 -29.10 177.24 1.40
N ILE A 212 -28.41 178.16 0.70
CA ILE A 212 -27.23 177.85 -0.12
C ILE A 212 -26.09 177.25 0.72
N ALA A 213 -25.85 177.76 1.92
CA ALA A 213 -24.82 177.23 2.82
C ALA A 213 -25.16 175.82 3.35
N LYS A 214 -26.44 175.53 3.55
CA LYS A 214 -26.93 174.19 3.89
C LYS A 214 -26.76 173.21 2.72
N LEU A 215 -27.20 173.59 1.53
CA LEU A 215 -27.09 172.77 0.31
C LEU A 215 -25.64 172.45 -0.04
N LYS A 216 -24.69 173.38 0.16
CA LYS A 216 -23.25 173.09 -0.02
C LYS A 216 -22.74 172.02 0.95
N ARG A 217 -23.14 172.05 2.23
CA ARG A 217 -22.77 171.02 3.21
C ARG A 217 -23.40 169.66 2.87
N GLU A 218 -24.64 169.65 2.39
CA GLU A 218 -25.30 168.42 1.94
C GLU A 218 -24.62 167.85 0.68
N LEU A 219 -24.20 168.69 -0.27
CA LEU A 219 -23.45 168.28 -1.45
C LEU A 219 -22.10 167.65 -1.09
N GLU A 220 -21.29 168.29 -0.23
CA GLU A 220 -19.99 167.76 0.20
C GLU A 220 -20.15 166.46 1.02
N ASN A 221 -21.24 166.33 1.78
CA ASN A 221 -21.54 165.10 2.52
C ASN A 221 -22.00 163.97 1.57
N ASN A 222 -22.80 164.29 0.55
CA ASN A 222 -23.18 163.35 -0.50
C ASN A 222 -21.98 162.90 -1.34
N GLU A 223 -21.01 163.77 -1.61
CA GLU A 223 -19.75 163.42 -2.27
C GLU A 223 -18.91 162.45 -1.41
N LYS A 224 -18.82 162.69 -0.09
CA LYS A 224 -18.19 161.75 0.86
C LYS A 224 -18.93 160.41 0.95
N VAL A 225 -20.26 160.41 0.85
CA VAL A 225 -21.07 159.18 0.77
C VAL A 225 -20.83 158.45 -0.55
N MET A 226 -20.71 159.17 -1.67
CA MET A 226 -20.41 158.60 -2.99
C MET A 226 -19.04 157.91 -3.03
N VAL A 227 -18.01 158.53 -2.46
CA VAL A 227 -16.66 157.94 -2.34
C VAL A 227 -16.66 156.70 -1.42
N LYS A 228 -17.48 156.68 -0.37
CA LYS A 228 -17.68 155.47 0.44
C LYS A 228 -18.44 154.38 -0.28
N LEU A 229 -19.47 154.74 -1.07
CA LEU A 229 -20.23 153.81 -1.89
C LEU A 229 -19.36 153.16 -2.95
N SER A 230 -18.53 153.92 -3.68
CA SER A 230 -17.61 153.36 -4.66
C SER A 230 -16.50 152.51 -4.03
N GLY A 231 -16.02 152.88 -2.83
CA GLY A 231 -15.13 152.02 -2.04
C GLY A 231 -15.77 150.69 -1.66
N LEU A 232 -16.99 150.72 -1.12
CA LEU A 232 -17.77 149.51 -0.80
C LEU A 232 -18.14 148.69 -2.04
N GLU A 233 -18.35 149.32 -3.19
CA GLU A 233 -18.62 148.63 -4.46
C GLU A 233 -17.37 147.91 -4.99
N VAL A 234 -16.18 148.51 -4.83
CA VAL A 234 -14.89 147.85 -5.11
C VAL A 234 -14.64 146.70 -4.13
N GLU A 235 -14.91 146.87 -2.84
CA GLU A 235 -14.81 145.80 -1.83
C GLU A 235 -15.80 144.66 -2.10
N LEU A 236 -17.04 144.97 -2.50
CA LEU A 236 -18.06 144.00 -2.91
C LEU A 236 -17.60 143.20 -4.14
N LEU A 237 -17.03 143.87 -5.15
CA LEU A 237 -16.48 143.20 -6.34
C LEU A 237 -15.26 142.33 -6.00
N ALA A 238 -14.41 142.76 -5.08
CA ALA A 238 -13.27 141.98 -4.60
C ALA A 238 -13.73 140.73 -3.83
N ALA A 239 -14.66 140.88 -2.87
CA ALA A 239 -15.24 139.78 -2.11
C ALA A 239 -15.98 138.78 -3.02
N LYS A 240 -16.77 139.28 -3.99
CA LYS A 240 -17.45 138.46 -5.01
C LYS A 240 -16.46 137.70 -5.92
N SER A 241 -15.27 138.25 -6.14
CA SER A 241 -14.20 137.58 -6.89
C SER A 241 -13.49 136.51 -6.04
N GLN A 242 -13.28 136.76 -4.74
CA GLN A 242 -12.76 135.76 -3.80
C GLN A 242 -13.72 134.59 -3.59
N ILE A 243 -15.03 134.87 -3.43
CA ILE A 243 -16.07 133.83 -3.33
C ILE A 243 -16.02 132.90 -4.55
N LYS A 244 -15.98 133.45 -5.77
CA LYS A 244 -15.84 132.64 -7.00
C LYS A 244 -14.57 131.79 -7.05
N LEU A 245 -13.45 132.30 -6.51
CA LEU A 245 -12.19 131.55 -6.45
C LEU A 245 -12.32 130.38 -5.47
N HIS A 246 -12.87 130.63 -4.28
CA HIS A 246 -13.15 129.57 -3.30
C HIS A 246 -14.19 128.56 -3.80
N GLU A 247 -15.25 128.99 -4.49
CA GLU A 247 -16.22 128.11 -5.15
C GLU A 247 -15.50 127.17 -6.13
N ALA A 248 -14.68 127.71 -7.05
CA ALA A 248 -13.91 126.90 -8.00
C ALA A 248 -12.88 125.97 -7.32
N GLU A 249 -12.28 126.39 -6.21
CA GLU A 249 -11.35 125.56 -5.45
C GLU A 249 -12.07 124.44 -4.67
N THR A 250 -13.25 124.71 -4.09
CA THR A 250 -14.11 123.68 -3.49
C THR A 250 -14.65 122.71 -4.53
N GLU A 251 -15.00 123.15 -5.74
CA GLU A 251 -15.46 122.26 -6.81
C GLU A 251 -14.32 121.35 -7.31
N LYS A 252 -13.11 121.89 -7.43
CA LYS A 252 -11.90 121.11 -7.71
C LYS A 252 -11.58 120.08 -6.61
N GLU A 253 -11.74 120.45 -5.34
CA GLU A 253 -11.51 119.53 -4.23
C GLU A 253 -12.64 118.48 -4.10
N ASN A 254 -13.89 118.85 -4.38
CA ASN A 254 -14.99 117.90 -4.53
C ASN A 254 -14.70 116.89 -5.66
N GLY A 255 -14.17 117.35 -6.81
CA GLY A 255 -13.73 116.46 -7.90
C GLY A 255 -12.62 115.49 -7.48
N ARG A 256 -11.65 115.95 -6.68
CA ARG A 256 -10.61 115.08 -6.08
C ARG A 256 -11.19 114.09 -5.07
N SER A 257 -12.10 114.54 -4.21
CA SER A 257 -12.80 113.72 -3.22
C SER A 257 -13.60 112.60 -3.89
N LEU A 258 -14.35 112.92 -4.96
CA LEU A 258 -15.06 111.93 -5.78
C LEU A 258 -14.10 110.92 -6.42
N LEU A 259 -12.95 111.35 -6.94
CA LEU A 259 -11.96 110.44 -7.53
C LEU A 259 -11.34 109.50 -6.48
N LEU A 260 -11.02 110.03 -5.29
CA LEU A 260 -10.53 109.23 -4.16
C LEU A 260 -11.59 108.26 -3.66
N GLN A 261 -12.85 108.69 -3.56
CA GLN A 261 -13.98 107.85 -3.16
C GLN A 261 -14.22 106.72 -4.19
N MET A 262 -14.10 107.00 -5.49
CA MET A 262 -14.16 105.98 -6.52
C MET A 262 -13.00 104.97 -6.42
N LYS A 263 -11.78 105.42 -6.08
CA LYS A 263 -10.65 104.51 -5.85
C LYS A 263 -10.78 103.70 -4.56
N ILE A 264 -11.41 104.25 -3.52
CA ILE A 264 -11.75 103.49 -2.29
C ILE A 264 -12.70 102.35 -2.65
N VAL A 265 -13.79 102.61 -3.39
CA VAL A 265 -14.76 101.58 -3.81
C VAL A 265 -14.10 100.50 -4.69
N GLU A 266 -13.19 100.89 -5.60
CA GLU A 266 -12.42 99.93 -6.40
C GLU A 266 -11.53 99.02 -5.53
N LEU A 267 -10.79 99.59 -4.57
CA LEU A 267 -9.94 98.84 -3.64
C LEU A 267 -10.75 97.98 -2.65
N GLU A 268 -11.93 98.42 -2.24
CA GLU A 268 -12.87 97.63 -1.43
C GLU A 268 -13.37 96.40 -2.23
N GLY A 269 -13.65 96.58 -3.52
CA GLY A 269 -14.02 95.48 -4.42
C GLY A 269 -12.87 94.47 -4.65
N GLU A 270 -11.65 94.96 -4.91
CA GLU A 270 -10.44 94.12 -5.00
C GLU A 270 -10.19 93.34 -3.70
N LEU A 271 -10.31 94.01 -2.54
CA LEU A 271 -10.15 93.41 -1.23
C LEU A 271 -11.20 92.31 -0.96
N GLU A 272 -12.46 92.53 -1.31
CA GLU A 272 -13.52 91.54 -1.10
C GLU A 272 -13.37 90.33 -2.06
N PHE A 273 -12.89 90.56 -3.29
CA PHE A 273 -12.54 89.50 -4.22
C PHE A 273 -11.40 88.62 -3.67
N GLU A 274 -10.31 89.22 -3.19
CA GLU A 274 -9.18 88.46 -2.66
C GLU A 274 -9.54 87.76 -1.32
N LYS A 275 -10.37 88.36 -0.46
CA LYS A 275 -10.96 87.65 0.71
C LYS A 275 -11.71 86.39 0.28
N LYS A 276 -12.57 86.48 -0.75
CA LYS A 276 -13.31 85.32 -1.25
C LYS A 276 -12.37 84.20 -1.70
N LYS A 277 -11.32 84.55 -2.45
CA LYS A 277 -10.28 83.62 -2.89
C LYS A 277 -9.47 83.03 -1.72
N VAL A 278 -9.24 83.79 -0.65
CA VAL A 278 -8.65 83.27 0.60
C VAL A 278 -9.58 82.26 1.28
N TYR A 279 -10.89 82.50 1.34
CA TYR A 279 -11.86 81.53 1.87
C TYR A 279 -11.90 80.24 1.04
N GLU A 280 -11.94 80.34 -0.30
CA GLU A 280 -11.91 79.19 -1.21
C GLU A 280 -10.61 78.36 -1.02
N LEU A 281 -9.47 79.02 -0.85
CA LEU A 281 -8.21 78.35 -0.51
C LEU A 281 -8.24 77.71 0.90
N GLN A 282 -8.80 78.40 1.89
CA GLN A 282 -8.89 77.89 3.27
C GLN A 282 -9.78 76.64 3.37
N GLU A 283 -10.92 76.61 2.68
CA GLU A 283 -11.77 75.42 2.54
C GLU A 283 -11.02 74.26 1.86
N SER A 284 -10.25 74.55 0.81
CA SER A 284 -9.44 73.52 0.15
C SER A 284 -8.34 72.95 1.06
N VAL A 285 -7.71 73.80 1.89
CA VAL A 285 -6.73 73.36 2.89
C VAL A 285 -7.40 72.49 3.96
N GLU A 286 -8.55 72.91 4.50
CA GLU A 286 -9.30 72.13 5.49
C GLU A 286 -9.66 70.74 4.94
N LYS A 287 -10.18 70.68 3.71
CA LYS A 287 -10.44 69.42 3.01
C LYS A 287 -9.19 68.54 2.86
N TYR A 288 -8.05 69.11 2.44
CA TYR A 288 -6.82 68.30 2.33
C TYR A 288 -6.27 67.88 3.69
N THR A 289 -6.47 68.65 4.76
CA THR A 289 -6.05 68.24 6.12
C THR A 289 -6.90 67.09 6.67
N THR A 290 -8.20 67.04 6.37
CA THR A 290 -9.04 65.89 6.75
C THR A 290 -8.71 64.66 5.91
N GLU A 291 -8.56 64.79 4.58
CA GLU A 291 -8.12 63.69 3.71
C GLU A 291 -6.74 63.12 4.09
N LEU A 292 -5.80 63.95 4.55
CA LEU A 292 -4.50 63.51 5.07
C LEU A 292 -4.65 62.76 6.40
N SER A 293 -5.46 63.28 7.32
CA SER A 293 -5.71 62.65 8.63
C SER A 293 -6.35 61.25 8.47
N ASP A 294 -7.33 61.12 7.57
CA ASP A 294 -7.97 59.83 7.25
C ASP A 294 -6.96 58.82 6.66
N ARG A 295 -6.04 59.29 5.82
CA ARG A 295 -4.96 58.46 5.26
C ARG A 295 -3.94 58.04 6.32
N ASP A 296 -3.57 58.92 7.25
CA ASP A 296 -2.67 58.60 8.35
C ASP A 296 -3.29 57.54 9.28
N VAL A 297 -4.58 57.65 9.59
CA VAL A 297 -5.31 56.60 10.32
C VAL A 297 -5.30 55.29 9.53
N ARG A 298 -5.58 55.31 8.21
CA ARG A 298 -5.56 54.07 7.40
C ARG A 298 -4.17 53.45 7.29
N ILE A 299 -3.11 54.24 7.28
CA ILE A 299 -1.72 53.76 7.33
C ILE A 299 -1.44 53.08 8.68
N GLN A 300 -1.91 53.66 9.80
CA GLN A 300 -1.77 53.05 11.13
C GLN A 300 -2.53 51.72 11.22
N GLU A 301 -3.76 51.64 10.71
CA GLU A 301 -4.54 50.40 10.63
C GLU A 301 -3.79 49.32 9.83
N LEU A 302 -3.33 49.64 8.62
CA LEU A 302 -2.60 48.71 7.76
C LEU A 302 -1.28 48.23 8.38
N ASN A 303 -0.57 49.10 9.10
CA ASN A 303 0.64 48.72 9.82
C ASN A 303 0.32 47.76 10.99
N ALA A 304 -0.78 47.97 11.73
CA ALA A 304 -1.21 47.06 12.78
C ALA A 304 -1.69 45.72 12.22
N GLU A 305 -2.45 45.71 11.12
CA GLU A 305 -2.82 44.50 10.38
C GLU A 305 -1.56 43.72 9.92
N LEU A 306 -0.53 44.43 9.44
CA LEU A 306 0.75 43.84 9.01
C LEU A 306 1.55 43.25 10.18
N GLU A 307 1.66 43.94 11.32
CA GLU A 307 2.34 43.38 12.51
C GLU A 307 1.65 42.11 13.03
N ILE A 308 0.32 42.09 13.07
CA ILE A 308 -0.47 40.91 13.45
C ILE A 308 -0.20 39.75 12.47
N ALA A 309 -0.21 40.02 11.17
CA ALA A 309 0.08 39.02 10.14
C ALA A 309 1.51 38.47 10.24
N LEU A 310 2.51 39.33 10.49
CA LEU A 310 3.90 38.93 10.71
C LEU A 310 4.07 38.08 11.99
N GLY A 311 3.38 38.44 13.07
CA GLY A 311 3.36 37.66 14.31
C GLY A 311 2.76 36.26 14.13
N ASN A 312 1.64 36.16 13.40
CA ASN A 312 1.02 34.88 13.06
C ASN A 312 1.94 34.02 12.19
N PHE A 313 2.54 34.59 11.14
CA PHE A 313 3.48 33.88 10.28
C PHE A 313 4.72 33.38 11.05
N ALA A 314 5.25 34.17 11.99
CA ALA A 314 6.35 33.76 12.85
C ALA A 314 5.96 32.57 13.76
N LEU A 315 4.73 32.57 14.31
CA LEU A 315 4.21 31.46 15.11
C LEU A 315 4.03 30.18 14.28
N GLU A 316 3.41 30.29 13.10
CA GLU A 316 3.24 29.16 12.17
C GLU A 316 4.59 28.58 11.73
N LYS A 317 5.55 29.44 11.37
CA LYS A 317 6.92 29.05 11.04
C LYS A 317 7.56 28.26 12.19
N TRP A 318 7.47 28.75 13.43
CA TRP A 318 8.03 28.06 14.60
C TRP A 318 7.37 26.69 14.83
N GLN A 319 6.05 26.58 14.66
CA GLN A 319 5.32 25.31 14.77
C GLN A 319 5.74 24.31 13.68
N LEU A 320 5.96 24.78 12.44
CA LEU A 320 6.46 23.97 11.34
C LEU A 320 7.90 23.50 11.60
N GLU A 321 8.79 24.40 12.03
CA GLU A 321 10.17 24.06 12.39
C GLU A 321 10.23 23.01 13.52
N ALA A 322 9.43 23.17 14.58
CA ALA A 322 9.32 22.18 15.66
C ALA A 322 8.78 20.82 15.16
N SER A 323 7.80 20.84 14.24
CA SER A 323 7.23 19.62 13.64
C SER A 323 8.26 18.91 12.75
N ILE A 324 9.03 19.67 11.96
CA ILE A 324 10.13 19.16 11.13
C ILE A 324 11.22 18.54 12.01
N SER A 325 11.63 19.19 13.11
CA SER A 325 12.59 18.62 14.05
C SER A 325 12.13 17.28 14.62
N LYS A 326 10.88 17.20 15.09
CA LYS A 326 10.31 15.95 15.63
C LYS A 326 10.21 14.84 14.58
N LEU A 327 9.88 15.17 13.34
CA LEU A 327 9.84 14.20 12.24
C LEU A 327 11.25 13.73 11.86
N SER A 328 12.24 14.62 11.87
CA SER A 328 13.66 14.29 11.63
C SER A 328 14.21 13.34 12.70
N GLU A 329 13.94 13.60 13.98
CA GLU A 329 14.29 12.69 15.09
C GLU A 329 13.67 11.30 14.90
N ARG A 330 12.38 11.23 14.52
CA ARG A 330 11.69 9.95 14.27
C ARG A 330 12.26 9.23 13.05
N LEU A 331 12.63 9.95 11.99
CA LEU A 331 13.28 9.38 10.80
C LEU A 331 14.64 8.76 11.17
N ASN A 332 15.48 9.49 11.89
CA ASN A 332 16.79 9.02 12.34
C ASN A 332 16.68 7.76 13.22
N PHE A 333 15.68 7.71 14.12
CA PHE A 333 15.39 6.51 14.92
C PHE A 333 15.02 5.31 14.03
N LEU A 334 14.09 5.50 13.10
CA LEU A 334 13.64 4.43 12.20
C LEU A 334 14.77 3.97 11.25
N GLU A 335 15.66 4.87 10.84
CA GLU A 335 16.83 4.51 10.03
C GLU A 335 17.83 3.66 10.83
N ALA A 336 18.03 3.96 12.12
CA ALA A 336 18.86 3.13 13.02
C ALA A 336 18.24 1.74 13.24
N GLU A 337 16.93 1.67 13.50
CA GLU A 337 16.19 0.41 13.64
C GLU A 337 16.25 -0.45 12.37
N ASN A 338 16.14 0.17 11.18
CA ASN A 338 16.30 -0.54 9.90
C ASN A 338 17.73 -1.03 9.65
N LYS A 339 18.76 -0.31 10.12
CA LYS A 339 20.16 -0.76 10.05
C LYS A 339 20.39 -1.98 10.95
N GLU A 340 19.86 -1.96 12.16
CA GLU A 340 19.92 -3.09 13.10
C GLU A 340 19.22 -4.34 12.54
N LEU A 341 17.98 -4.20 12.05
CA LEU A 341 17.24 -5.32 11.44
C LEU A 341 17.96 -5.89 10.20
N ARG A 342 18.64 -5.05 9.41
CA ARG A 342 19.46 -5.52 8.29
C ARG A 342 20.63 -6.39 8.76
N LEU A 343 21.36 -5.96 9.79
CA LEU A 343 22.46 -6.76 10.37
C LEU A 343 21.96 -8.09 10.94
N GLN A 344 20.76 -8.11 11.54
CA GLN A 344 20.14 -9.34 12.03
C GLN A 344 19.77 -10.31 10.89
N CYS A 345 19.26 -9.81 9.76
CA CYS A 345 19.04 -10.63 8.56
C CYS A 345 20.36 -11.19 8.01
N GLU A 346 21.41 -10.36 7.89
CA GLU A 346 22.74 -10.79 7.42
C GLU A 346 23.33 -11.90 8.31
N LEU A 347 23.19 -11.79 9.64
CA LEU A 347 23.63 -12.83 10.59
C LEU A 347 22.84 -14.15 10.43
N LEU A 348 21.53 -14.07 10.20
CA LEU A 348 20.68 -15.24 9.98
C LEU A 348 20.97 -15.93 8.64
N ASP A 349 21.24 -15.18 7.57
CA ASP A 349 21.66 -15.74 6.28
C ASP A 349 23.01 -16.48 6.40
N ASP A 350 23.96 -15.92 7.17
CA ASP A 350 25.24 -16.57 7.48
C ASP A 350 25.08 -17.85 8.32
N GLU A 351 24.13 -17.89 9.25
CA GLU A 351 23.79 -19.09 10.03
C GLU A 351 23.11 -20.17 9.15
N ILE A 352 22.14 -19.77 8.32
CA ILE A 352 21.49 -20.65 7.33
C ILE A 352 22.53 -21.26 6.40
N LYS A 353 23.49 -20.47 5.91
CA LYS A 353 24.58 -20.95 5.05
C LYS A 353 25.47 -21.98 5.76
N LYS A 354 25.90 -21.71 7.00
CA LYS A 354 26.66 -22.69 7.82
C LYS A 354 25.90 -23.99 8.03
N LEU A 355 24.59 -23.92 8.29
CA LEU A 355 23.73 -25.10 8.44
C LEU A 355 23.55 -25.87 7.12
N GLN A 356 23.47 -25.18 5.98
CA GLN A 356 23.43 -25.80 4.66
C GLN A 356 24.75 -26.52 4.33
N ASP A 357 25.90 -25.87 4.54
CA ASP A 357 27.22 -26.47 4.33
C ASP A 357 27.42 -27.71 5.23
N GLY A 358 27.07 -27.61 6.51
CA GLY A 358 27.11 -28.74 7.44
C GLY A 358 26.19 -29.89 7.05
N LYS A 359 24.98 -29.60 6.55
CA LYS A 359 24.05 -30.61 6.02
C LYS A 359 24.60 -31.31 4.78
N ILE A 360 25.22 -30.56 3.88
CA ILE A 360 25.88 -31.10 2.67
C ILE A 360 27.00 -32.07 3.09
N GLU A 361 27.84 -31.68 4.05
CA GLU A 361 28.94 -32.53 4.51
C GLU A 361 28.46 -33.82 5.20
N MET A 362 27.45 -33.75 6.07
CA MET A 362 26.84 -34.94 6.67
C MET A 362 26.23 -35.89 5.62
N GLU A 363 25.62 -35.36 4.56
CA GLU A 363 25.06 -36.20 3.49
C GLU A 363 26.17 -36.81 2.61
N LYS A 364 27.30 -36.13 2.40
CA LYS A 364 28.49 -36.76 1.76
C LYS A 364 28.99 -37.95 2.58
N GLU A 365 29.23 -37.76 3.88
CA GLU A 365 29.74 -38.81 4.77
C GLU A 365 28.81 -40.02 4.83
N LYS A 366 27.50 -39.78 4.96
CA LYS A 366 26.47 -40.81 4.91
C LYS A 366 26.44 -41.57 3.57
N ASN A 367 26.68 -40.89 2.44
CA ASN A 367 26.75 -41.55 1.13
C ASN A 367 28.07 -42.32 0.94
N ALA A 368 29.20 -41.81 1.44
CA ALA A 368 30.47 -42.55 1.46
C ALA A 368 30.34 -43.84 2.29
N SER A 369 29.80 -43.73 3.51
CA SER A 369 29.44 -44.88 4.33
C SER A 369 28.52 -45.86 3.61
N ARG A 370 27.45 -45.38 2.94
CA ARG A 370 26.52 -46.24 2.16
C ARG A 370 27.25 -47.04 1.08
N ILE A 371 28.17 -46.43 0.34
CA ILE A 371 28.95 -47.11 -0.71
C ILE A 371 29.76 -48.24 -0.09
N ILE A 372 30.51 -47.97 0.99
CA ILE A 372 31.30 -49.00 1.72
C ILE A 372 30.40 -50.17 2.19
N TRP A 373 29.20 -49.88 2.71
CA TRP A 373 28.24 -50.92 3.09
C TRP A 373 27.70 -51.72 1.89
N GLN A 374 27.50 -51.08 0.73
CA GLN A 374 27.07 -51.76 -0.49
C GLN A 374 28.16 -52.68 -1.05
N ASP A 375 29.42 -52.22 -1.07
CA ASP A 375 30.56 -53.01 -1.51
C ASP A 375 30.73 -54.26 -0.61
N ASN A 376 30.70 -54.09 0.72
CA ASN A 376 30.75 -55.19 1.69
C ASN A 376 29.60 -56.21 1.51
N ILE A 377 28.39 -55.75 1.13
CA ILE A 377 27.25 -56.64 0.86
C ILE A 377 27.46 -57.44 -0.42
N GLU A 378 28.00 -56.83 -1.47
CA GLU A 378 28.27 -57.54 -2.73
C GLU A 378 29.44 -58.52 -2.57
N ASP A 379 30.50 -58.18 -1.84
CA ASP A 379 31.58 -59.11 -1.47
C ASP A 379 31.06 -60.31 -0.67
N ALA A 380 30.23 -60.08 0.35
CA ALA A 380 29.61 -61.15 1.13
C ALA A 380 28.68 -62.04 0.28
N LYS A 381 28.00 -61.46 -0.72
CA LYS A 381 27.15 -62.17 -1.69
C LYS A 381 27.96 -62.99 -2.69
N ILE A 382 29.14 -62.50 -3.10
CA ILE A 382 30.11 -63.25 -3.89
C ILE A 382 30.72 -64.40 -3.07
N GLU A 383 31.04 -64.20 -1.79
CA GLU A 383 31.44 -65.30 -0.92
C GLU A 383 30.35 -66.35 -0.73
N LEU A 384 29.10 -65.90 -0.53
CA LEU A 384 27.96 -66.79 -0.36
C LEU A 384 27.75 -67.64 -1.61
N SER A 385 27.80 -67.06 -2.82
CA SER A 385 27.65 -67.82 -4.06
C SER A 385 28.75 -68.88 -4.25
N LYS A 386 30.01 -68.57 -3.89
CA LYS A 386 31.11 -69.55 -3.84
C LYS A 386 30.84 -70.68 -2.84
N LYS A 387 30.35 -70.34 -1.64
CA LYS A 387 30.00 -71.33 -0.59
C LYS A 387 28.83 -72.22 -1.02
N THR A 388 27.83 -71.66 -1.69
CA THR A 388 26.71 -72.43 -2.27
C THR A 388 27.21 -73.41 -3.33
N ALA A 389 27.99 -72.95 -4.32
CA ALA A 389 28.54 -73.82 -5.35
C ALA A 389 29.42 -74.96 -4.79
N LEU A 390 30.16 -74.71 -3.70
CA LEU A 390 30.91 -75.75 -2.99
C LEU A 390 29.98 -76.73 -2.25
N ALA A 391 28.88 -76.25 -1.66
CA ALA A 391 27.88 -77.10 -1.02
C ALA A 391 27.15 -77.99 -2.03
N ASP A 392 26.79 -77.45 -3.21
CA ASP A 392 26.19 -78.20 -4.31
C ASP A 392 27.13 -79.32 -4.79
N ALA A 393 28.41 -79.00 -5.04
CA ALA A 393 29.42 -79.99 -5.42
C ALA A 393 29.66 -81.06 -4.33
N LEU A 394 29.60 -80.69 -3.05
CA LEU A 394 29.68 -81.66 -1.95
C LEU A 394 28.44 -82.56 -1.90
N ASN A 395 27.25 -82.03 -2.20
CA ASN A 395 26.02 -82.82 -2.26
C ASN A 395 26.04 -83.80 -3.45
N GLU A 396 26.49 -83.37 -4.64
CA GLU A 396 26.71 -84.27 -5.79
C GLU A 396 27.66 -85.43 -5.44
N ASN A 397 28.76 -85.14 -4.74
CA ASN A 397 29.70 -86.17 -4.27
C ASN A 397 29.05 -87.11 -3.25
N LEU A 398 28.24 -86.59 -2.32
CA LEU A 398 27.51 -87.38 -1.34
C LEU A 398 26.49 -88.31 -2.02
N ASP A 399 25.74 -87.81 -2.99
CA ASP A 399 24.76 -88.62 -3.74
C ASP A 399 25.45 -89.68 -4.61
N GLY A 400 26.60 -89.35 -5.22
CA GLY A 400 27.47 -90.33 -5.88
C GLY A 400 28.02 -91.41 -4.93
N LEU A 401 28.30 -91.06 -3.66
CA LEU A 401 28.70 -92.04 -2.64
C LEU A 401 27.51 -92.90 -2.16
N LYS A 402 26.30 -92.33 -2.00
CA LYS A 402 25.07 -93.09 -1.70
C LYS A 402 24.81 -94.15 -2.78
N LEU A 403 24.84 -93.75 -4.06
CA LEU A 403 24.65 -94.67 -5.19
C LEU A 403 25.69 -95.82 -5.19
N LYS A 404 26.96 -95.52 -4.90
CA LYS A 404 28.02 -96.54 -4.76
C LYS A 404 27.76 -97.48 -3.58
N TYR A 405 27.33 -96.94 -2.44
CA TYR A 405 26.99 -97.74 -1.26
C TYR A 405 25.79 -98.65 -1.52
N ASP A 406 24.72 -98.15 -2.15
CA ASP A 406 23.54 -98.94 -2.52
C ASP A 406 23.90 -100.03 -3.53
N THR A 407 24.78 -99.73 -4.49
CA THR A 407 25.31 -100.73 -5.45
C THR A 407 26.08 -101.84 -4.72
N LEU A 408 27.05 -101.49 -3.87
CA LEU A 408 27.85 -102.46 -3.10
C LEU A 408 26.98 -103.27 -2.13
N LYS A 409 25.93 -102.67 -1.57
CA LYS A 409 24.97 -103.35 -0.71
C LYS A 409 24.17 -104.39 -1.50
N ALA A 410 23.68 -104.05 -2.70
CA ALA A 410 23.01 -105.00 -3.58
C ALA A 410 23.94 -106.14 -4.04
N GLU A 411 25.21 -105.85 -4.34
CA GLU A 411 26.22 -106.88 -4.64
C GLU A 411 26.46 -107.81 -3.45
N LYS A 412 26.63 -107.25 -2.24
CA LYS A 412 26.77 -108.03 -1.00
C LYS A 412 25.55 -108.92 -0.77
N ASP A 413 24.34 -108.39 -0.90
CA ASP A 413 23.10 -109.15 -0.68
C ASP A 413 22.96 -110.27 -1.74
N GLY A 414 23.37 -110.02 -2.99
CA GLY A 414 23.46 -111.02 -4.05
C GLY A 414 24.53 -112.11 -3.81
N LEU A 415 25.70 -111.76 -3.28
CA LEU A 415 26.72 -112.73 -2.86
C LEU A 415 26.27 -113.53 -1.64
N ASN A 416 25.60 -112.89 -0.67
CA ASN A 416 25.03 -113.55 0.49
C ASN A 416 23.93 -114.55 0.08
N ALA A 417 23.08 -114.21 -0.89
CA ALA A 417 22.12 -115.15 -1.45
C ALA A 417 22.81 -116.37 -2.09
N LYS A 418 23.86 -116.17 -2.90
CA LYS A 418 24.66 -117.28 -3.46
C LYS A 418 25.31 -118.14 -2.38
N LEU A 419 25.82 -117.52 -1.31
CA LEU A 419 26.39 -118.24 -0.16
C LEU A 419 25.33 -119.09 0.54
N GLN A 420 24.13 -118.55 0.79
CA GLN A 420 23.03 -119.32 1.38
C GLN A 420 22.62 -120.51 0.49
N THR A 421 22.58 -120.35 -0.84
CA THR A 421 22.35 -121.47 -1.77
C THR A 421 23.44 -122.53 -1.66
N LEU A 422 24.73 -122.14 -1.70
CA LEU A 422 25.86 -123.09 -1.57
C LEU A 422 25.89 -123.76 -0.20
N VAL A 423 25.52 -123.05 0.87
CA VAL A 423 25.39 -123.62 2.23
C VAL A 423 24.25 -124.64 2.26
N ALA A 424 23.10 -124.35 1.64
CA ALA A 424 22.01 -125.33 1.52
C ALA A 424 22.42 -126.56 0.69
N GLU A 425 23.13 -126.37 -0.43
CA GLU A 425 23.70 -127.47 -1.22
C GLU A 425 24.70 -128.30 -0.43
N LEU A 426 25.56 -127.67 0.38
CA LEU A 426 26.50 -128.36 1.26
C LEU A 426 25.76 -129.16 2.34
N HIS A 427 24.73 -128.62 2.99
CA HIS A 427 23.91 -129.39 3.93
C HIS A 427 23.22 -130.57 3.23
N CYS A 428 22.65 -130.40 2.04
CA CYS A 428 22.08 -131.52 1.28
C CYS A 428 23.14 -132.58 0.90
N ARG A 429 24.40 -132.18 0.65
CA ARG A 429 25.51 -133.13 0.43
C ARG A 429 25.95 -133.80 1.72
N GLU A 430 25.98 -133.09 2.84
CA GLU A 430 26.31 -133.62 4.16
C GLU A 430 25.25 -134.65 4.60
N ASP A 431 23.97 -134.34 4.42
CA ASP A 431 22.85 -135.28 4.61
C ASP A 431 23.02 -136.53 3.71
N HIS A 432 23.47 -136.35 2.46
CA HIS A 432 23.76 -137.47 1.56
C HIS A 432 24.97 -138.30 2.02
N ILE A 433 26.04 -137.65 2.49
CA ILE A 433 27.23 -138.30 3.05
C ILE A 433 26.87 -139.07 4.32
N GLY A 434 26.16 -138.47 5.28
CA GLY A 434 25.70 -139.16 6.49
C GLY A 434 24.80 -140.37 6.19
N ASN A 435 23.98 -140.29 5.15
CA ASN A 435 23.25 -141.47 4.64
C ASN A 435 24.19 -142.55 4.06
N LEU A 436 25.23 -142.17 3.32
CA LEU A 436 26.24 -143.11 2.82
C LEU A 436 27.10 -143.71 3.94
N GLU A 437 27.47 -142.93 4.96
CA GLU A 437 28.19 -143.40 6.15
C GLU A 437 27.34 -144.37 6.97
N HIS A 438 26.05 -144.08 7.19
CA HIS A 438 25.13 -145.03 7.82
C HIS A 438 25.04 -146.34 7.01
N ASN A 439 24.96 -146.25 5.67
CA ASN A 439 24.98 -147.44 4.81
C ASN A 439 26.29 -148.22 4.94
N LEU A 440 27.43 -147.54 5.01
CA LEU A 440 28.74 -148.16 5.15
C LEU A 440 28.92 -148.82 6.52
N GLN A 441 28.52 -148.15 7.61
CA GLN A 441 28.49 -148.73 8.96
C GLN A 441 27.58 -149.97 9.05
N ARG A 442 26.45 -149.97 8.35
CA ARG A 442 25.56 -151.14 8.24
C ARG A 442 26.26 -152.31 7.53
N VAL A 443 26.91 -152.06 6.40
CA VAL A 443 27.69 -153.09 5.67
C VAL A 443 28.89 -153.58 6.49
N GLU A 444 29.57 -152.70 7.25
CA GLU A 444 30.62 -153.12 8.18
C GLU A 444 30.10 -153.99 9.32
N PHE A 445 28.91 -153.68 9.86
CA PHE A 445 28.26 -154.48 10.90
C PHE A 445 27.81 -155.85 10.37
N GLU A 446 27.26 -155.90 9.16
CA GLU A 446 26.95 -157.14 8.44
C GLU A 446 28.23 -157.95 8.17
N ASN A 447 29.32 -157.33 7.71
CA ASN A 447 30.62 -157.98 7.54
C ASN A 447 31.22 -158.49 8.86
N LYS A 448 31.11 -157.74 9.97
CA LYS A 448 31.54 -158.20 11.30
C LYS A 448 30.72 -159.39 11.78
N GLN A 449 29.40 -159.38 11.56
CA GLN A 449 28.55 -160.55 11.82
C GLN A 449 28.98 -161.75 10.97
N LEU A 450 29.11 -161.58 9.64
CA LEU A 450 29.55 -162.63 8.73
C LEU A 450 30.94 -163.18 9.10
N SER A 451 31.88 -162.32 9.51
CA SER A 451 33.20 -162.74 10.02
C SER A 451 33.07 -163.55 11.30
N SER A 452 32.25 -163.13 12.27
CA SER A 452 32.02 -163.91 13.50
C SER A 452 31.30 -165.25 13.23
N GLY A 453 30.43 -165.28 12.21
CA GLY A 453 29.83 -166.51 11.69
C GLY A 453 30.88 -167.42 11.05
N ALA A 454 31.77 -166.88 10.23
CA ALA A 454 32.89 -167.61 9.63
C ALA A 454 33.87 -168.15 10.68
N ASP A 455 34.18 -167.37 11.72
CA ASP A 455 35.06 -167.80 12.82
C ASP A 455 34.41 -168.89 13.69
N SER A 456 33.09 -168.85 13.91
CA SER A 456 32.38 -169.93 14.61
C SER A 456 32.25 -171.20 13.76
N ALA A 457 32.01 -171.07 12.45
CA ALA A 457 32.08 -172.18 11.50
C ALA A 457 33.50 -172.78 11.42
N LYS A 458 34.54 -171.96 11.51
CA LYS A 458 35.94 -172.39 11.55
C LYS A 458 36.26 -173.14 12.85
N LYS A 459 35.79 -172.67 14.00
CA LYS A 459 35.92 -173.42 15.27
C LYS A 459 35.25 -174.79 15.19
N LEU A 460 34.03 -174.87 14.64
CA LEU A 460 33.37 -176.16 14.40
C LEU A 460 34.15 -177.06 13.43
N MET A 461 34.80 -176.49 12.41
CA MET A 461 35.68 -177.24 11.52
C MET A 461 36.91 -177.78 12.27
N ASP A 462 37.55 -176.97 13.12
CA ASP A 462 38.70 -177.38 13.93
C ASP A 462 38.31 -178.43 14.98
N GLU A 463 37.14 -178.33 15.61
CA GLU A 463 36.58 -179.34 16.52
C GLU A 463 36.29 -180.67 15.78
N LEU A 464 35.66 -180.62 14.60
CA LEU A 464 35.45 -181.81 13.76
C LEU A 464 36.77 -182.42 13.29
N LYS A 465 37.81 -181.62 13.08
CA LYS A 465 39.14 -182.09 12.72
C LYS A 465 39.81 -182.83 13.88
N VAL A 466 39.80 -182.26 15.09
CA VAL A 466 40.28 -182.97 16.31
C VAL A 466 39.50 -184.28 16.51
N ARG A 467 38.18 -184.27 16.29
CA ARG A 467 37.33 -185.46 16.35
C ARG A 467 37.73 -186.53 15.32
N SER A 468 38.14 -186.11 14.13
CA SER A 468 38.68 -186.99 13.08
C SER A 468 40.01 -187.60 13.50
N ASP A 469 40.94 -186.78 14.02
CA ASP A 469 42.26 -187.22 14.49
C ASP A 469 42.16 -188.19 15.69
N GLU A 470 41.14 -188.05 16.55
CA GLU A 470 40.80 -188.99 17.63
C GLU A 470 40.30 -190.34 17.08
N LEU A 471 39.37 -190.30 16.11
CA LEU A 471 38.83 -191.51 15.48
C LEU A 471 39.89 -192.26 14.67
N GLU A 472 40.81 -191.56 14.00
CA GLU A 472 41.91 -192.16 13.25
C GLU A 472 42.89 -192.90 14.18
N LYS A 473 43.16 -192.36 15.37
CA LYS A 473 43.96 -193.05 16.41
C LYS A 473 43.25 -194.27 16.99
N GLU A 474 41.94 -194.19 17.20
CA GLU A 474 41.15 -195.34 17.68
C GLU A 474 41.13 -196.47 16.64
N VAL A 475 40.97 -196.15 15.35
CA VAL A 475 41.10 -197.12 14.24
C VAL A 475 42.49 -197.75 14.21
N HIS A 476 43.55 -196.95 14.34
CA HIS A 476 44.92 -197.46 14.40
C HIS A 476 45.16 -198.39 15.60
N MET A 477 44.59 -198.06 16.77
CA MET A 477 44.69 -198.88 17.97
C MET A 477 43.93 -200.22 17.82
N GLN A 478 42.79 -200.23 17.14
CA GLN A 478 42.06 -201.46 16.77
C GLN A 478 42.84 -202.31 15.76
N GLU A 479 43.52 -201.68 14.80
CA GLU A 479 44.34 -202.36 13.80
C GLU A 479 45.53 -203.12 14.44
N VAL A 480 46.18 -202.52 15.44
CA VAL A 480 47.24 -203.18 16.24
C VAL A 480 46.71 -204.39 16.99
N VAL A 481 45.57 -204.27 17.70
CA VAL A 481 44.97 -205.38 18.46
C VAL A 481 44.54 -206.55 17.56
N ILE A 482 44.10 -206.26 16.33
CA ILE A 482 43.78 -207.30 15.33
C ILE A 482 45.04 -208.00 14.84
N SER A 483 46.16 -207.28 14.67
CA SER A 483 47.44 -207.85 14.22
C SER A 483 48.01 -208.84 15.23
N ASP A 484 48.06 -208.49 16.51
CA ASP A 484 48.62 -209.36 17.57
C ASP A 484 47.79 -210.64 17.72
N MET A 485 46.47 -210.52 17.75
CA MET A 485 45.53 -211.65 17.84
C MET A 485 45.53 -212.54 16.57
N ALA A 486 46.05 -212.05 15.45
CA ALA A 486 46.29 -212.83 14.25
C ALA A 486 47.64 -213.58 14.29
N GLU A 487 48.66 -213.04 14.95
CA GLU A 487 49.95 -213.70 15.11
C GLU A 487 49.90 -214.85 16.14
N GLU A 488 49.18 -214.67 17.25
CA GLU A 488 48.91 -215.77 18.21
C GLU A 488 48.23 -216.97 17.54
N LYS A 489 47.29 -216.71 16.61
CA LYS A 489 46.64 -217.76 15.81
C LYS A 489 47.60 -218.44 14.82
N ARG A 490 48.60 -217.72 14.29
CA ARG A 490 49.65 -218.30 13.43
C ARG A 490 50.63 -219.17 14.23
N GLU A 491 50.96 -218.79 15.45
CA GLU A 491 51.82 -219.59 16.35
C GLU A 491 51.14 -220.90 16.78
N ALA A 492 49.85 -220.86 17.13
CA ALA A 492 49.07 -222.05 17.48
C ALA A 492 49.05 -223.09 16.33
N ILE A 493 48.92 -222.64 15.08
CA ILE A 493 48.98 -223.51 13.89
C ILE A 493 50.38 -224.12 13.71
N ARG A 494 51.45 -223.34 13.93
CA ARG A 494 52.84 -223.85 13.83
C ARG A 494 53.13 -224.94 14.87
N GLN A 495 52.62 -224.82 16.09
CA GLN A 495 52.75 -225.88 17.11
C GLN A 495 51.94 -227.14 16.75
N LEU A 496 50.75 -226.99 16.17
CA LEU A 496 49.91 -228.12 15.76
C LEU A 496 50.55 -228.94 14.63
N CYS A 497 51.21 -228.30 13.66
CA CYS A 497 51.93 -229.01 12.60
C CYS A 497 53.11 -229.85 13.14
N PHE A 498 53.82 -229.34 14.15
CA PHE A 498 54.97 -230.03 14.75
C PHE A 498 54.58 -231.34 15.46
N SER A 499 53.42 -231.37 16.11
CA SER A 499 52.90 -232.60 16.75
C SER A 499 52.39 -233.62 15.73
N LEU A 500 51.85 -233.17 14.59
CA LEU A 500 51.38 -234.05 13.51
C LEU A 500 52.51 -234.83 12.83
N ASP A 501 53.67 -234.19 12.60
CA ASP A 501 54.83 -234.87 12.03
C ASP A 501 55.48 -235.90 12.96
N TYR A 502 55.42 -235.67 14.29
CA TYR A 502 55.88 -236.66 15.26
C TYR A 502 55.05 -237.96 15.21
N PHE A 503 53.73 -237.86 15.09
CA PHE A 503 52.86 -239.04 14.92
C PHE A 503 53.05 -239.74 13.56
N ARG A 504 53.40 -238.98 12.51
CA ARG A 504 53.67 -239.52 11.18
C ARG A 504 54.88 -240.46 11.17
N CYS A 505 56.01 -240.04 11.75
CA CYS A 505 57.21 -240.88 11.86
C CYS A 505 56.97 -242.14 12.72
N ALA A 506 56.30 -242.01 13.87
CA ALA A 506 56.05 -243.14 14.78
C ALA A 506 55.18 -244.26 14.14
N TYR A 507 54.32 -243.92 13.17
CA TYR A 507 53.47 -244.90 12.49
C TYR A 507 54.19 -245.65 11.35
N GLU A 508 55.18 -245.02 10.71
CA GLU A 508 55.99 -245.63 9.66
C GLU A 508 56.97 -246.68 10.23
N ASP A 509 57.53 -246.43 11.41
CA ASP A 509 58.37 -247.40 12.14
C ASP A 509 57.62 -248.67 12.53
N LEU A 510 56.37 -248.54 13.03
CA LEU A 510 55.58 -249.69 13.47
C LEU A 510 55.13 -250.60 12.31
N ARG A 511 54.94 -250.03 11.11
CA ARG A 511 54.44 -250.76 9.93
C ARG A 511 55.49 -251.67 9.29
N ASN A 512 56.78 -251.36 9.42
CA ASN A 512 57.87 -252.16 8.84
C ASN A 512 58.16 -253.46 9.62
N ALA A 513 57.60 -253.63 10.82
CA ALA A 513 57.96 -254.71 11.73
C ALA A 513 57.33 -256.09 11.44
N TYR A 514 56.22 -256.19 10.68
CA TYR A 514 55.46 -257.47 10.57
C TYR A 514 55.17 -257.96 9.14
N VAL A 515 56.23 -258.20 8.39
CA VAL A 515 56.23 -259.10 7.22
C VAL A 515 56.17 -260.58 7.68
N VAL A 516 55.00 -261.05 8.15
CA VAL A 516 54.49 -262.44 8.10
C VAL A 516 52.98 -262.33 8.36
N ARG A 517 52.04 -262.59 7.45
CA ARG A 517 52.04 -263.31 6.15
C ARG A 517 50.83 -262.83 5.30
N LYS A 518 51.04 -262.50 4.00
CA LYS A 518 50.09 -262.61 2.83
C LYS A 518 48.65 -262.04 2.97
N ARG A 519 47.95 -261.46 1.99
CA ARG A 519 48.01 -261.18 0.52
C ARG A 519 46.63 -260.50 0.18
N PRO A 520 46.25 -260.16 -1.08
CA PRO A 520 46.90 -259.30 -2.10
C PRO A 520 45.87 -258.36 -2.83
N VAL A 521 46.24 -257.74 -3.97
CA VAL A 521 45.33 -257.30 -5.10
C VAL A 521 44.36 -256.13 -4.77
N ALA A 522 44.01 -255.16 -5.65
CA ALA A 522 44.40 -254.74 -7.01
C ALA A 522 44.37 -253.17 -7.08
N VAL A 523 45.18 -252.43 -7.86
CA VAL A 523 45.13 -252.14 -9.34
C VAL A 523 43.99 -251.19 -9.76
N VAL A 524 44.21 -250.43 -10.86
CA VAL A 524 43.37 -249.45 -11.59
C VAL A 524 43.22 -248.06 -10.91
N PRO A 525 42.87 -246.99 -11.67
CA PRO A 525 43.81 -246.13 -12.40
C PRO A 525 43.96 -244.71 -11.83
#